data_AF-A0A0F9R7K3-F1
#
_entry.id   AF-A0A0F9R7K3-F1
#
_cell.length_a   1.000
_cell.length_b   1.000
_cell.length_c   1.000
_cell.angle_alpha   90.00
_cell.angle_beta   90.00
_cell.angle_gamma   90.00
#
_symmetry.space_group_name_H-M   'P 1'
#
loop_
_entity.id
_entity.type
_entity.pdbx_description
1 polymer ?
#
loop_
_entity_poly.entity_id
_entity_poly.type
_entity_poly.pdbx_seq_one_letter_code
_entity_poly.pdbx_strand_id
1 'polypeptide(L)'
;MTSKAVTENAEGTKVEAEGSSTPEAEAKTPESESKVSPKEEKVEEKPTITKTQNEALVHMATSEAGRLQKVAETERDGFKTKAEKAEALVEDIQAERDKLQTGIEELTNDDPKKFDLVKRDKELRDAQRTLKTATDELATQQKDNETIVTTAKETLLEIAIWEVATEYKGGDPVRLKALCATLGVTDEVKLREVAGNLWEKSEAKVPDKKGEVEEPKEKLNLDGGDTHGGGEETEQEKLDKRYPKTAKK
;
A
#
# COMPACT_ATOMS: atom_id res chain seq x y z
N MET A 1 -22.19 -49.55 -45.43
CA MET A 1 -21.48 -48.70 -46.40
C MET A 1 -20.57 -47.76 -45.64
N THR A 2 -19.26 -47.92 -45.86
CA THR A 2 -18.20 -46.89 -45.90
C THR A 2 -18.15 -45.77 -44.86
N SER A 3 -17.21 -45.95 -43.92
CA SER A 3 -16.13 -45.04 -43.49
C SER A 3 -16.18 -43.55 -43.85
N LYS A 4 -15.90 -42.70 -42.85
CA LYS A 4 -14.74 -41.77 -42.87
C LYS A 4 -14.36 -41.33 -41.46
N ALA A 5 -13.08 -41.55 -41.16
CA ALA A 5 -12.32 -41.01 -40.04
C ALA A 5 -11.88 -39.56 -40.34
N VAL A 6 -11.65 -38.75 -39.30
CA VAL A 6 -10.52 -37.80 -39.19
C VAL A 6 -10.20 -37.60 -37.70
N THR A 7 -8.95 -37.93 -37.38
CA THR A 7 -8.10 -37.69 -36.20
C THR A 7 -7.64 -36.23 -36.10
N GLU A 8 -7.31 -35.69 -34.92
CA GLU A 8 -5.96 -35.31 -34.42
C GLU A 8 -6.18 -34.08 -33.51
N ASN A 9 -5.39 -33.71 -32.50
CA ASN A 9 -4.28 -34.32 -31.78
C ASN A 9 -4.17 -33.53 -30.46
N ALA A 10 -4.00 -34.22 -29.34
CA ALA A 10 -3.64 -33.62 -28.06
C ALA A 10 -2.25 -34.14 -27.68
N GLU A 11 -1.23 -33.33 -27.96
CA GLU A 11 0.16 -33.52 -27.59
C GLU A 11 0.42 -32.49 -26.47
N GLY A 12 0.87 -32.80 -25.25
CA GLY A 12 1.61 -33.94 -24.74
C GLY A 12 3.00 -33.44 -24.32
N THR A 13 3.28 -33.33 -23.02
CA THR A 13 4.66 -33.50 -22.51
C THR A 13 4.63 -33.96 -21.05
N LYS A 14 5.06 -35.20 -20.85
CA LYS A 14 5.35 -35.87 -19.58
C LYS A 14 6.81 -36.33 -19.72
N VAL A 15 7.68 -36.02 -18.76
CA VAL A 15 9.07 -36.50 -18.75
C VAL A 15 9.28 -37.33 -17.49
N GLU A 16 9.53 -38.63 -17.67
CA GLU A 16 10.08 -39.54 -16.66
C GLU A 16 11.49 -39.97 -17.08
N ALA A 17 12.42 -39.80 -16.14
CA ALA A 17 13.46 -40.69 -15.59
C ALA A 17 14.28 -41.72 -16.44
N GLU A 18 15.57 -41.77 -16.06
CA GLU A 18 16.60 -42.86 -16.13
C GLU A 18 17.16 -43.28 -17.51
N GLY A 19 18.45 -43.59 -17.75
CA GLY A 19 19.68 -43.71 -16.97
C GLY A 19 20.80 -44.35 -17.81
N SER A 20 22.04 -44.34 -17.28
CA SER A 20 23.25 -45.15 -17.65
C SER A 20 24.14 -44.79 -18.85
N SER A 21 25.42 -44.43 -18.58
CA SER A 21 26.58 -45.36 -18.68
C SER A 21 27.95 -44.63 -18.54
N THR A 22 28.78 -45.10 -17.62
CA THR A 22 30.23 -44.78 -17.45
C THR A 22 31.09 -45.49 -18.52
N PRO A 23 32.36 -45.08 -18.75
CA PRO A 23 33.47 -45.84 -18.13
C PRO A 23 34.68 -45.00 -17.66
N GLU A 24 35.46 -45.66 -16.81
CA GLU A 24 36.64 -45.26 -16.04
C GLU A 24 37.95 -45.56 -16.81
N ALA A 25 39.00 -44.74 -16.68
CA ALA A 25 40.41 -45.13 -16.88
C ALA A 25 41.41 -44.11 -16.28
N GLU A 26 42.47 -44.66 -15.69
CA GLU A 26 43.39 -44.07 -14.71
C GLU A 26 44.48 -43.10 -15.23
N ALA A 27 44.91 -42.24 -14.29
CA ALA A 27 46.28 -41.78 -13.98
C ALA A 27 47.21 -41.21 -15.07
N LYS A 28 47.66 -39.97 -14.84
CA LYS A 28 49.08 -39.55 -14.89
C LYS A 28 49.30 -38.17 -14.27
N THR A 29 49.95 -38.14 -13.11
CA THR A 29 50.68 -36.97 -12.61
C THR A 29 51.92 -36.73 -13.49
N PRO A 30 52.37 -35.48 -13.62
CA PRO A 30 53.73 -35.20 -13.16
C PRO A 30 53.80 -33.94 -12.27
N GLU A 31 54.59 -34.03 -11.19
CA GLU A 31 55.20 -32.88 -10.50
C GLU A 31 55.92 -32.00 -11.55
N SER A 32 55.96 -30.67 -11.48
CA SER A 32 56.71 -29.90 -10.48
C SER A 32 56.57 -28.40 -10.76
N GLU A 33 56.63 -27.60 -9.69
CA GLU A 33 57.11 -26.21 -9.63
C GLU A 33 56.33 -25.07 -10.32
N SER A 34 55.51 -24.38 -9.52
CA SER A 34 55.52 -22.91 -9.56
C SER A 34 55.10 -22.32 -8.22
N LYS A 35 56.10 -21.79 -7.51
CA LYS A 35 55.92 -20.79 -6.45
C LYS A 35 55.19 -19.58 -7.06
N VAL A 36 53.89 -19.45 -6.81
CA VAL A 36 53.19 -18.17 -6.93
C VAL A 36 52.36 -18.00 -5.67
N SER A 37 52.77 -17.02 -4.87
CA SER A 37 52.06 -16.52 -3.70
C SER A 37 50.57 -16.33 -4.02
N PRO A 38 49.65 -16.53 -3.05
CA PRO A 38 48.26 -16.15 -3.21
C PRO A 38 48.21 -14.66 -3.50
N LYS A 39 47.92 -14.31 -4.75
CA LYS A 39 47.59 -12.96 -5.17
C LYS A 39 46.32 -12.60 -4.40
N GLU A 40 46.46 -11.62 -3.53
CA GLU A 40 45.43 -11.01 -2.70
C GLU A 40 44.05 -11.16 -3.34
N GLU A 41 43.22 -12.00 -2.71
CA GLU A 41 41.78 -11.93 -2.85
C GLU A 41 41.41 -10.51 -2.45
N LYS A 42 41.14 -9.69 -3.45
CA LYS A 42 40.66 -8.33 -3.31
C LYS A 42 39.28 -8.47 -2.64
N VAL A 43 39.28 -8.47 -1.31
CA VAL A 43 38.08 -8.34 -0.50
C VAL A 43 37.41 -7.08 -1.04
N GLU A 44 36.28 -7.24 -1.72
CA GLU A 44 35.36 -6.13 -1.95
C GLU A 44 35.03 -5.58 -0.57
N GLU A 45 35.68 -4.48 -0.18
CA GLU A 45 35.27 -3.68 0.96
C GLU A 45 33.82 -3.29 0.69
N LYS A 46 32.90 -3.97 1.37
CA LYS A 46 31.51 -3.53 1.46
C LYS A 46 31.55 -2.05 1.83
N PRO A 47 30.82 -1.18 1.11
CA PRO A 47 30.82 0.24 1.43
C PRO A 47 30.45 0.41 2.90
N THR A 48 31.39 0.93 3.69
CA THR A 48 31.16 1.18 5.11
C THR A 48 30.27 2.41 5.20
N ILE A 49 28.96 2.18 5.31
CA ILE A 49 27.99 3.27 5.45
C ILE A 49 28.23 3.94 6.80
N THR A 50 28.47 5.25 6.78
CA THR A 50 28.66 6.03 8.00
C THR A 50 27.36 6.10 8.81
N LYS A 51 27.46 6.28 10.14
CA LYS A 51 26.28 6.41 11.01
C LYS A 51 25.29 7.47 10.51
N THR A 52 25.79 8.61 10.07
CA THR A 52 24.97 9.71 9.51
C THR A 52 24.26 9.31 8.23
N GLN A 53 24.90 8.52 7.35
CA GLN A 53 24.25 8.00 6.15
C GLN A 53 23.16 6.97 6.49
N ASN A 54 23.37 6.12 7.49
CA ASN A 54 22.33 5.20 7.97
C ASN A 54 21.13 5.97 8.56
N GLU A 55 21.37 6.97 9.41
CA GLU A 55 20.29 7.81 9.97
C GLU A 55 19.51 8.54 8.87
N ALA A 56 20.20 9.05 7.84
CA ALA A 56 19.54 9.68 6.69
C ALA A 56 18.68 8.68 5.88
N LEU A 57 19.18 7.46 5.65
CA LEU A 57 18.42 6.40 4.96
C LEU A 57 17.19 5.97 5.75
N VAL A 58 17.33 5.80 7.07
CA VAL A 58 16.22 5.46 7.97
C VAL A 58 15.17 6.56 7.99
N HIS A 59 15.59 7.83 8.08
CA HIS A 59 14.68 8.97 8.03
C HIS A 59 13.92 9.04 6.69
N MET A 60 14.61 8.82 5.56
CA MET A 60 13.96 8.75 4.25
C MET A 60 12.94 7.62 4.18
N ALA A 61 13.31 6.41 4.60
CA ALA A 61 12.42 5.24 4.60
C ALA A 61 11.18 5.46 5.49
N THR A 62 11.37 6.03 6.68
CA THR A 62 10.28 6.36 7.61
C THR A 62 9.34 7.40 7.02
N SER A 63 9.90 8.44 6.40
CA SER A 63 9.11 9.51 5.76
C SER A 63 8.30 8.98 4.58
N GLU A 64 8.90 8.12 3.76
CA GLU A 64 8.23 7.50 2.63
C GLU A 64 7.11 6.55 3.07
N ALA A 65 7.39 5.66 4.02
CA ALA A 65 6.39 4.74 4.56
C ALA A 65 5.22 5.49 5.22
N GLY A 66 5.50 6.56 5.98
CA GLY A 66 4.45 7.41 6.57
C GLY A 66 3.61 8.14 5.52
N ARG A 67 4.23 8.63 4.45
CA ARG A 67 3.50 9.26 3.32
C ARG A 67 2.60 8.24 2.62
N LEU A 68 3.12 7.05 2.31
CA LEU A 68 2.37 5.98 1.65
C LEU A 68 1.19 5.53 2.52
N GLN A 69 1.43 5.33 3.83
CA GLN A 69 0.36 5.00 4.78
C GLN A 69 -0.75 6.04 4.75
N LYS A 70 -0.42 7.33 4.85
CA LYS A 70 -1.43 8.40 4.90
C LYS A 70 -2.25 8.49 3.62
N VAL A 71 -1.59 8.34 2.45
CA VAL A 71 -2.28 8.33 1.15
C VAL A 71 -3.22 7.13 1.08
N ALA A 72 -2.73 5.93 1.39
CA ALA A 72 -3.53 4.70 1.33
C ALA A 72 -4.70 4.71 2.33
N GLU A 73 -4.51 5.26 3.54
CA GLU A 73 -5.60 5.45 4.51
C GLU A 73 -6.67 6.41 3.99
N THR A 74 -6.25 7.53 3.41
CA THR A 74 -7.18 8.53 2.83
C THR A 74 -7.98 7.93 1.68
N GLU A 75 -7.32 7.19 0.78
CA GLU A 75 -7.98 6.54 -0.35
C GLU A 75 -8.91 5.42 0.11
N ARG A 76 -8.49 4.58 1.07
CA ARG A 76 -9.35 3.56 1.68
C ARG A 76 -10.64 4.16 2.23
N ASP A 77 -10.52 5.24 3.02
CA ASP A 77 -11.69 5.89 3.63
C ASP A 77 -12.59 6.55 2.57
N GLY A 78 -11.98 7.08 1.51
CA GLY A 78 -12.69 7.59 0.33
C GLY A 78 -13.45 6.50 -0.41
N PHE A 79 -12.84 5.33 -0.64
CA PHE A 79 -13.49 4.20 -1.30
C PHE A 79 -14.61 3.61 -0.45
N LYS A 80 -14.39 3.47 0.86
CA LYS A 80 -15.42 3.04 1.81
C LYS A 80 -16.65 3.94 1.74
N THR A 81 -16.46 5.24 1.80
CA THR A 81 -17.56 6.22 1.70
C THR A 81 -18.30 6.13 0.35
N LYS A 82 -17.58 5.87 -0.74
CA LYS A 82 -18.19 5.69 -2.07
C LYS A 82 -18.98 4.38 -2.15
N ALA A 83 -18.45 3.29 -1.58
CA ALA A 83 -19.11 1.99 -1.54
C ALA A 83 -20.43 2.08 -0.75
N GLU A 84 -20.43 2.66 0.44
CA GLU A 84 -21.63 2.87 1.26
C GLU A 84 -22.71 3.68 0.52
N LYS A 85 -22.30 4.72 -0.23
CA LYS A 85 -23.22 5.51 -1.07
C LYS A 85 -23.76 4.70 -2.25
N ALA A 86 -22.93 3.89 -2.89
CA ALA A 86 -23.33 3.06 -4.01
C ALA A 86 -24.30 1.96 -3.56
N GLU A 87 -24.07 1.34 -2.41
CA GLU A 87 -24.98 0.36 -1.80
C GLU A 87 -26.36 0.97 -1.52
N ALA A 88 -26.41 2.16 -0.90
CA ALA A 88 -27.67 2.86 -0.66
C ALA A 88 -28.44 3.14 -1.97
N LEU A 89 -27.73 3.55 -3.03
CA LEU A 89 -28.33 3.76 -4.35
C LEU A 89 -28.84 2.46 -5.00
N VAL A 90 -28.16 1.33 -4.78
CA VAL A 90 -28.65 0.01 -5.24
C VAL A 90 -29.95 -0.36 -4.53
N GLU A 91 -30.05 -0.11 -3.23
CA GLU A 91 -31.27 -0.35 -2.45
C GLU A 91 -32.44 0.54 -2.93
N ASP A 92 -32.18 1.82 -3.18
CA ASP A 92 -33.18 2.75 -3.72
C ASP A 92 -33.69 2.31 -5.10
N ILE A 93 -32.79 1.92 -6.01
CA ILE A 93 -33.16 1.41 -7.33
C ILE A 93 -33.97 0.12 -7.20
N GLN A 94 -33.59 -0.79 -6.29
CA GLN A 94 -34.35 -2.01 -6.06
C GLN A 94 -35.77 -1.70 -5.59
N ALA A 95 -35.93 -0.75 -4.66
CA ALA A 95 -37.25 -0.32 -4.20
C ALA A 95 -38.10 0.33 -5.30
N GLU A 96 -37.50 1.12 -6.22
CA GLU A 96 -38.22 1.65 -7.39
C GLU A 96 -38.66 0.53 -8.33
N ARG A 97 -37.80 -0.47 -8.55
CA ARG A 97 -38.12 -1.64 -9.39
C ARG A 97 -39.27 -2.47 -8.82
N ASP A 98 -39.28 -2.72 -7.52
CA ASP A 98 -40.38 -3.46 -6.86
C ASP A 98 -41.72 -2.73 -7.00
N LYS A 99 -41.71 -1.40 -6.91
CA LYS A 99 -42.89 -0.55 -7.18
C LYS A 99 -43.34 -0.62 -8.63
N LEU A 100 -42.41 -0.51 -9.58
CA LEU A 100 -42.73 -0.62 -11.02
C LEU A 100 -43.28 -2.01 -11.35
N GLN A 101 -42.70 -3.06 -10.78
CA GLN A 101 -43.13 -4.43 -11.02
C GLN A 101 -44.56 -4.66 -10.51
N THR A 102 -44.90 -4.14 -9.33
CA THR A 102 -46.29 -4.14 -8.83
C THR A 102 -47.23 -3.43 -9.82
N GLY A 103 -46.85 -2.24 -10.30
CA GLY A 103 -47.65 -1.49 -11.28
C GLY A 103 -47.77 -2.20 -12.64
N ILE A 104 -46.76 -2.95 -13.08
CA ILE A 104 -46.81 -3.75 -14.31
C ILE A 104 -47.76 -4.94 -14.17
N GLU A 105 -47.77 -5.58 -12.99
CA GLU A 105 -48.63 -6.74 -12.70
C GLU A 105 -50.11 -6.34 -12.61
N GLU A 106 -50.42 -5.13 -12.15
CA GLU A 106 -51.78 -4.57 -12.09
C GLU A 106 -52.36 -4.20 -13.47
N LEU A 107 -51.50 -3.95 -14.48
CA LEU A 107 -51.92 -3.54 -15.81
C LEU A 107 -52.14 -4.72 -16.76
N THR A 108 -53.17 -4.63 -17.58
CA THR A 108 -53.43 -5.57 -18.69
C THR A 108 -52.40 -5.40 -19.81
N ASN A 109 -52.15 -6.46 -20.59
CA ASN A 109 -51.12 -6.44 -21.65
C ASN A 109 -51.37 -5.42 -22.77
N ASP A 110 -52.63 -5.02 -22.97
CA ASP A 110 -53.01 -4.05 -24.00
C ASP A 110 -52.91 -2.60 -23.53
N ASP A 111 -52.54 -2.36 -22.26
CA ASP A 111 -52.37 -1.00 -21.74
C ASP A 111 -51.02 -0.42 -22.21
N PRO A 112 -51.00 0.68 -22.99
CA PRO A 112 -49.76 1.31 -23.46
C PRO A 112 -48.84 1.76 -22.31
N LYS A 113 -49.38 2.07 -21.13
CA LYS A 113 -48.56 2.42 -19.95
C LYS A 113 -47.74 1.26 -19.44
N LYS A 114 -48.20 0.01 -19.64
CA LYS A 114 -47.45 -1.18 -19.25
C LYS A 114 -46.14 -1.28 -20.02
N PHE A 115 -46.14 -0.93 -21.31
CA PHE A 115 -44.93 -0.91 -22.12
C PHE A 115 -43.89 0.09 -21.59
N ASP A 116 -44.34 1.30 -21.24
CA ASP A 116 -43.46 2.34 -20.67
C ASP A 116 -42.88 1.93 -19.31
N LEU A 117 -43.68 1.32 -18.44
CA LEU A 117 -43.21 0.82 -17.14
C LEU A 117 -42.20 -0.34 -17.32
N VAL A 118 -42.46 -1.28 -18.22
CA VAL A 118 -41.53 -2.38 -18.54
C VAL A 118 -40.20 -1.84 -19.08
N LYS A 119 -40.25 -0.82 -19.95
CA LYS A 119 -39.04 -0.17 -20.45
C LYS A 119 -38.25 0.47 -19.31
N ARG A 120 -38.91 1.17 -18.39
CA ARG A 120 -38.28 1.80 -17.23
C ARG A 120 -37.69 0.77 -16.25
N ASP A 121 -38.39 -0.34 -15.98
CA ASP A 121 -37.83 -1.44 -15.17
C ASP A 121 -36.57 -2.03 -15.81
N LYS A 122 -36.53 -2.19 -17.13
CA LYS A 122 -35.33 -2.64 -17.84
C LYS A 122 -34.16 -1.66 -17.69
N GLU A 123 -34.40 -0.36 -17.86
CA GLU A 123 -33.38 0.67 -17.66
C GLU A 123 -32.82 0.65 -16.23
N LEU A 124 -33.70 0.49 -15.22
CA LEU A 124 -33.28 0.37 -13.83
C LEU A 124 -32.52 -0.93 -13.54
N ARG A 125 -32.86 -2.06 -14.17
CA ARG A 125 -32.07 -3.31 -14.09
C ARG A 125 -30.65 -3.11 -14.59
N ASP A 126 -30.49 -2.46 -15.74
CA ASP A 126 -29.19 -2.22 -16.36
C ASP A 126 -28.35 -1.25 -15.50
N ALA A 127 -28.98 -0.20 -14.95
CA ALA A 127 -28.35 0.72 -14.00
C ALA A 127 -27.91 0.00 -12.71
N GLN A 128 -28.78 -0.84 -12.13
CA GLN A 128 -28.47 -1.62 -10.93
C GLN A 128 -27.31 -2.58 -11.15
N ARG A 129 -27.26 -3.26 -12.31
CA ARG A 129 -26.16 -4.17 -12.65
C ARG A 129 -24.84 -3.41 -12.77
N THR A 130 -24.85 -2.25 -13.41
CA THR A 130 -23.66 -1.40 -13.57
C THR A 130 -23.15 -0.92 -12.21
N LEU A 131 -24.07 -0.44 -11.36
CA LEU A 131 -23.73 0.07 -10.03
C LEU A 131 -23.21 -1.03 -9.10
N LYS A 132 -23.78 -2.22 -9.19
CA LYS A 132 -23.29 -3.39 -8.43
C LYS A 132 -21.85 -3.75 -8.82
N THR A 133 -21.55 -3.83 -10.12
CA THR A 133 -20.17 -4.08 -10.58
C THR A 133 -19.20 -3.00 -10.08
N ALA A 134 -19.60 -1.73 -10.13
CA ALA A 134 -18.78 -0.63 -9.62
C ALA A 134 -18.57 -0.72 -8.10
N THR A 135 -19.56 -1.20 -7.35
CA THR A 135 -19.46 -1.42 -5.90
C THR A 135 -18.49 -2.55 -5.58
N ASP A 136 -18.55 -3.67 -6.33
CA ASP A 136 -17.62 -4.79 -6.18
C ASP A 136 -16.16 -4.38 -6.49
N GLU A 137 -15.97 -3.51 -7.49
CA GLU A 137 -14.66 -2.95 -7.82
C GLU A 137 -14.13 -2.02 -6.72
N LEU A 138 -14.98 -1.15 -6.16
CA LEU A 138 -14.63 -0.31 -5.01
C LEU A 138 -14.24 -1.13 -3.78
N ALA A 139 -14.97 -2.22 -3.50
CA ALA A 139 -14.64 -3.13 -2.40
C ALA A 139 -13.27 -3.81 -2.59
N THR A 140 -12.94 -4.16 -3.84
CA THR A 140 -11.61 -4.71 -4.17
C THR A 140 -10.52 -3.66 -3.94
N GLN A 141 -10.71 -2.44 -4.44
CA GLN A 141 -9.76 -1.33 -4.24
C GLN A 141 -9.55 -0.99 -2.76
N GLN A 142 -10.62 -1.04 -1.95
CA GLN A 142 -10.52 -0.86 -0.51
C GLN A 142 -9.61 -1.91 0.13
N LYS A 143 -9.76 -3.19 -0.24
CA LYS A 143 -8.95 -4.30 0.27
C LYS A 143 -7.48 -4.19 -0.13
N ASP A 144 -7.22 -3.76 -1.36
CA ASP A 144 -5.85 -3.53 -1.84
C ASP A 144 -5.19 -2.41 -1.03
N ASN A 145 -5.91 -1.32 -0.76
CA ASN A 145 -5.41 -0.23 0.07
C ASN A 145 -5.22 -0.62 1.54
N GLU A 146 -6.09 -1.47 2.10
CA GLU A 146 -5.88 -2.04 3.44
C GLU A 146 -4.57 -2.84 3.54
N THR A 147 -4.22 -3.57 2.47
CA THR A 147 -2.95 -4.32 2.38
C THR A 147 -1.76 -3.37 2.35
N ILE A 148 -1.83 -2.28 1.58
CA ILE A 148 -0.78 -1.25 1.51
C ILE A 148 -0.60 -0.58 2.88
N VAL A 149 -1.69 -0.20 3.55
CA VAL A 149 -1.64 0.40 4.90
C VAL A 149 -0.98 -0.56 5.90
N THR A 150 -1.34 -1.84 5.84
CA THR A 150 -0.76 -2.86 6.73
C THR A 150 0.74 -3.00 6.50
N THR A 151 1.17 -3.10 5.24
CA THR A 151 2.59 -3.23 4.86
C THR A 151 3.39 -1.98 5.28
N ALA A 152 2.82 -0.79 5.11
CA ALA A 152 3.45 0.46 5.54
C ALA A 152 3.60 0.52 7.07
N LYS A 153 2.59 0.08 7.83
CA LYS A 153 2.64 -0.02 9.29
C LYS A 153 3.69 -1.02 9.75
N GLU A 154 3.76 -2.20 9.13
CA GLU A 154 4.78 -3.20 9.41
C GLU A 154 6.19 -2.67 9.13
N THR A 155 6.37 -1.91 8.04
CA THR A 155 7.65 -1.28 7.70
C THR A 155 8.06 -0.24 8.74
N LEU A 156 7.13 0.62 9.17
CA LEU A 156 7.39 1.60 10.23
C LEU A 156 7.70 0.93 11.57
N LEU A 157 6.98 -0.13 11.91
CA LEU A 157 7.25 -0.91 13.12
C LEU A 157 8.62 -1.58 13.07
N GLU A 158 9.01 -2.13 11.92
CA GLU A 158 10.32 -2.72 11.72
C GLU A 158 11.42 -1.68 11.89
N ILE A 159 11.30 -0.50 11.25
CA ILE A 159 12.23 0.60 11.46
C ILE A 159 12.33 0.97 12.95
N ALA A 160 11.19 1.14 13.63
CA ALA A 160 11.16 1.44 15.05
C ALA A 160 11.83 0.35 15.90
N ILE A 161 11.65 -0.93 15.59
CA ILE A 161 12.34 -2.05 16.27
C ILE A 161 13.86 -1.89 16.15
N TRP A 162 14.36 -1.59 14.94
CA TRP A 162 15.78 -1.37 14.71
C TRP A 162 16.29 -0.14 15.47
N GLU A 163 15.59 0.99 15.40
CA GLU A 163 15.97 2.22 16.11
C GLU A 163 16.00 2.01 17.62
N VAL A 164 14.92 1.47 18.19
CA VAL A 164 14.80 1.21 19.63
C VAL A 164 15.88 0.25 20.09
N ALA A 165 16.13 -0.87 19.39
CA ALA A 165 17.18 -1.80 19.79
C ALA A 165 18.57 -1.12 19.89
N THR A 166 18.89 -0.19 18.97
CA THR A 166 20.17 0.54 19.02
C THR A 166 20.29 1.53 20.19
N GLU A 167 19.19 1.89 20.85
CA GLU A 167 19.22 2.76 22.04
C GLU A 167 19.68 2.02 23.31
N TYR A 168 19.66 0.68 23.33
CA TYR A 168 19.97 -0.13 24.52
C TYR A 168 21.33 -0.85 24.40
N LYS A 169 22.02 -1.02 25.54
CA LYS A 169 23.27 -1.78 25.61
C LYS A 169 22.98 -3.26 25.33
N GLY A 170 23.62 -3.81 24.29
CA GLY A 170 23.40 -5.19 23.87
C GLY A 170 22.03 -5.43 23.23
N GLY A 171 21.37 -4.37 22.76
CA GLY A 171 20.08 -4.48 22.07
C GLY A 171 20.19 -5.32 20.81
N ASP A 172 19.26 -6.26 20.66
CA ASP A 172 19.15 -7.15 19.50
C ASP A 172 17.77 -6.95 18.83
N PRO A 173 17.74 -6.31 17.65
CA PRO A 173 16.48 -6.04 16.94
C PRO A 173 15.76 -7.31 16.50
N VAL A 174 16.48 -8.41 16.23
CA VAL A 174 15.85 -9.69 15.86
C VAL A 174 15.11 -10.27 17.06
N ARG A 175 15.73 -10.24 18.23
CA ARG A 175 15.10 -10.69 19.49
C ARG A 175 13.93 -9.79 19.89
N LEU A 176 14.06 -8.47 19.70
CA LEU A 176 12.97 -7.53 19.96
C LEU A 176 11.78 -7.76 19.02
N LYS A 177 12.03 -7.98 17.72
CA LYS A 177 11.01 -8.33 16.72
C LYS A 177 10.26 -9.60 17.10
N ALA A 178 10.98 -10.66 17.46
CA ALA A 178 10.37 -11.93 17.84
C ALA A 178 9.46 -11.79 19.08
N LEU A 179 9.89 -11.02 20.09
CA LEU A 179 9.09 -10.77 21.29
C LEU A 179 7.89 -9.85 21.03
N CYS A 180 8.06 -8.84 20.18
CA CYS A 180 6.93 -7.99 19.81
C CYS A 180 5.87 -8.76 19.02
N ALA A 181 6.30 -9.69 18.15
CA ALA A 181 5.40 -10.58 17.43
C ALA A 181 4.64 -11.53 18.38
N THR A 182 5.28 -12.11 19.39
CA THR A 182 4.61 -13.01 20.36
C THR A 182 3.66 -12.27 21.30
N LEU A 183 3.95 -11.01 21.63
CA LEU A 183 3.14 -10.17 22.52
C LEU A 183 2.07 -9.36 21.78
N GLY A 184 2.03 -9.40 20.45
CA GLY A 184 1.09 -8.60 19.64
C GLY A 184 1.34 -7.09 19.76
N VAL A 185 2.59 -6.68 19.92
CA VAL A 185 2.98 -5.26 20.03
C VAL A 185 3.03 -4.62 18.65
N THR A 186 2.14 -3.67 18.41
CA THR A 186 2.05 -2.89 17.16
C THR A 186 2.48 -1.44 17.31
N ASP A 187 2.72 -0.98 18.54
CA ASP A 187 2.91 0.43 18.88
C ASP A 187 4.32 0.68 19.41
N GLU A 188 4.94 1.79 19.00
CA GLU A 188 6.30 2.15 19.41
C GLU A 188 6.44 2.33 20.94
N VAL A 189 5.39 2.82 21.62
CA VAL A 189 5.42 3.00 23.08
C VAL A 189 5.58 1.66 23.80
N LYS A 190 4.82 0.65 23.40
CA LYS A 190 4.90 -0.71 23.94
C LYS A 190 6.20 -1.40 23.52
N LEU A 191 6.69 -1.13 22.30
CA LEU A 191 7.99 -1.58 21.84
C LEU A 191 9.11 -1.09 22.77
N ARG A 192 9.11 0.21 23.12
CA ARG A 192 10.10 0.80 24.05
C ARG A 192 9.98 0.21 25.46
N GLU A 193 8.78 -0.11 25.93
CA GLU A 193 8.56 -0.79 27.20
C GLU A 193 9.15 -2.20 27.21
N VAL A 194 8.88 -3.00 26.16
CA VAL A 194 9.45 -4.34 26.01
C VAL A 194 10.98 -4.27 25.96
N ALA A 195 11.55 -3.34 25.19
CA ALA A 195 12.99 -3.14 25.12
C ALA A 195 13.59 -2.73 26.48
N GLY A 196 12.93 -1.84 27.22
CA GLY A 196 13.34 -1.42 28.56
C GLY A 196 13.30 -2.53 29.62
N ASN A 197 12.44 -3.54 29.43
CA ASN A 197 12.40 -4.73 30.27
C ASN A 197 13.47 -5.77 29.91
N LEU A 198 14.02 -5.72 28.69
CA LEU A 198 15.02 -6.67 28.19
C LEU A 198 16.46 -6.20 28.40
N TRP A 199 16.70 -4.89 28.25
CA TRP A 199 18.04 -4.34 28.20
C TRP A 199 18.16 -3.05 29.00
N GLU A 200 19.37 -2.80 29.51
CA GLU A 200 19.70 -1.51 30.11
C GLU A 200 19.88 -0.45 29.01
N LYS A 201 19.34 0.75 29.23
CA LYS A 201 19.53 1.86 28.28
C LYS A 201 21.02 2.13 28.13
N SER A 202 21.46 2.32 26.89
CA SER A 202 22.83 2.73 26.66
C SER A 202 23.00 4.17 27.15
N GLU A 203 23.94 4.38 28.07
CA GLU A 203 24.29 5.72 28.59
C GLU A 203 24.88 6.65 27.51
N ALA A 204 24.96 6.21 26.25
CA ALA A 204 25.51 6.95 25.12
C ALA A 204 24.49 7.75 24.29
N LYS A 205 23.21 7.83 24.72
CA LYS A 205 22.24 8.79 24.18
C LYS A 205 21.57 9.55 25.32
N VAL A 206 22.27 10.52 25.87
CA VAL A 206 21.61 11.71 26.41
C VAL A 206 21.05 12.45 25.20
N PRO A 207 19.72 12.57 25.01
CA PRO A 207 19.23 13.65 24.16
C PRO A 207 19.73 14.94 24.81
N ASP A 208 20.33 15.86 24.04
CA ASP A 208 20.66 17.20 24.50
C ASP A 208 19.41 17.81 25.16
N LYS A 209 19.30 17.64 26.47
CA LYS A 209 18.46 18.45 27.32
C LYS A 209 19.09 19.82 27.22
N LYS A 210 18.39 20.70 26.51
CA LYS A 210 18.37 22.15 26.68
C LYS A 210 19.21 22.55 27.90
N GLY A 211 20.42 23.00 27.62
CA GLY A 211 21.12 23.89 28.53
C GLY A 211 20.20 25.08 28.77
N GLU A 212 19.73 25.17 30.01
CA GLU A 212 19.14 26.35 30.59
C GLU A 212 20.20 27.46 30.53
N VAL A 213 20.03 28.36 29.57
CA VAL A 213 20.61 29.71 29.62
C VAL A 213 19.41 30.65 29.66
N GLU A 214 19.07 31.09 30.87
CA GLU A 214 18.34 32.34 31.05
C GLU A 214 19.22 33.47 30.48
N GLU A 215 18.72 34.16 29.45
CA GLU A 215 18.86 35.62 29.26
C GLU A 215 17.98 36.10 28.08
N PRO A 216 17.67 37.40 27.99
CA PRO A 216 16.31 37.92 28.11
C PRO A 216 15.52 37.90 26.80
N LYS A 217 14.19 37.91 26.94
CA LYS A 217 13.21 38.12 25.85
C LYS A 217 13.47 39.45 25.14
N GLU A 218 14.30 39.43 24.11
CA GLU A 218 14.31 40.47 23.10
C GLU A 218 13.02 40.29 22.27
N LYS A 219 12.06 41.18 22.52
CA LYS A 219 10.82 41.24 21.75
C LYS A 219 11.20 41.54 20.30
N LEU A 220 11.18 40.52 19.44
CA LEU A 220 10.98 40.74 18.02
C LEU A 220 9.60 41.37 17.85
N ASN A 221 9.58 42.69 17.69
CA ASN A 221 8.46 43.39 17.08
C ASN A 221 8.39 42.92 15.63
N LEU A 222 7.64 41.85 15.38
CA LEU A 222 7.13 41.56 14.05
C LEU A 222 6.14 42.66 13.72
N ASP A 223 6.64 43.59 12.90
CA ASP A 223 5.89 44.57 12.14
C ASP A 223 4.57 43.97 11.64
N GLY A 224 3.49 44.71 11.89
CA GLY A 224 2.13 44.35 11.54
C GLY A 224 1.94 44.40 10.03
N GLY A 225 2.45 43.38 9.34
CA GLY A 225 2.17 43.11 7.94
C GLY A 225 0.70 42.71 7.80
N ASP A 226 -0.12 43.69 7.43
CA ASP A 226 -1.49 43.56 6.95
C ASP A 226 -1.52 42.63 5.73
N THR A 227 -1.58 41.31 5.96
CA THR A 227 -1.93 40.34 4.92
C THR A 227 -3.41 40.04 5.05
N HIS A 228 -4.20 40.79 4.28
CA HIS A 228 -5.60 40.49 4.02
C HIS A 228 -5.78 39.00 3.73
N GLY A 229 -6.73 38.40 4.46
CA GLY A 229 -7.11 37.00 4.29
C GLY A 229 -7.43 36.68 2.84
N GLY A 230 -6.65 35.78 2.25
CA GLY A 230 -6.96 35.18 0.97
C GLY A 230 -8.20 34.31 1.13
N GLY A 231 -9.36 34.86 0.77
CA GLY A 231 -10.58 34.09 0.60
C GLY A 231 -10.33 32.98 -0.43
N GLU A 232 -10.73 31.76 -0.09
CA GLU A 232 -10.71 30.64 -1.02
C GLU A 232 -11.52 31.00 -2.26
N GLU A 233 -10.85 31.12 -3.40
CA GLU A 233 -11.52 31.22 -4.69
C GLU A 233 -12.42 29.99 -4.85
N THR A 234 -13.72 30.26 -4.87
CA THR A 234 -14.73 29.22 -5.11
C THR A 234 -14.48 28.56 -6.46
N GLU A 235 -14.85 27.28 -6.61
CA GLU A 235 -14.69 26.57 -7.90
C GLU A 235 -15.36 27.31 -9.06
N GLN A 236 -16.39 28.10 -8.78
CA GLN A 236 -17.08 28.95 -9.75
C GLN A 236 -16.19 30.09 -10.29
N GLU A 237 -15.40 30.75 -9.44
CA GLU A 237 -14.44 31.78 -9.87
C GLU A 237 -13.30 31.19 -10.72
N LYS A 238 -12.86 29.97 -10.39
CA LYS A 238 -11.89 29.23 -11.20
C LYS A 238 -12.45 28.87 -12.58
N LEU A 239 -13.75 28.54 -12.64
CA LEU A 239 -14.43 28.23 -13.89
C LEU A 239 -14.59 29.47 -14.78
N ASP A 240 -15.00 30.60 -14.21
CA ASP A 240 -15.25 31.85 -14.96
C ASP A 240 -13.96 32.48 -15.50
N LYS A 241 -12.82 32.33 -14.79
CA LYS A 241 -11.50 32.71 -15.31
C LYS A 241 -11.04 31.82 -16.46
N ARG A 242 -11.38 30.54 -16.42
CA ARG A 242 -10.97 29.56 -17.44
C ARG A 242 -11.84 29.63 -18.69
N TYR A 243 -13.09 30.09 -18.56
CA TYR A 243 -14.02 30.28 -19.68
C TYR A 243 -14.68 31.67 -19.63
N PRO A 244 -13.92 32.74 -19.92
CA PRO A 244 -14.49 34.08 -19.97
C PRO A 244 -15.53 34.12 -21.09
N LYS A 245 -16.81 34.31 -20.71
CA LYS A 245 -17.89 34.48 -21.67
C LYS A 245 -17.57 35.72 -22.51
N THR A 246 -17.26 35.50 -23.78
CA THR A 246 -17.14 36.58 -24.76
C THR A 246 -18.52 37.24 -24.88
N ALA A 247 -18.65 38.43 -24.30
CA ALA A 247 -19.81 39.27 -24.54
C ALA A 247 -19.84 39.57 -26.04
N LYS A 248 -20.83 39.03 -26.75
CA LYS A 248 -21.16 39.47 -28.10
C LYS A 248 -21.54 40.95 -28.00
N LYS A 249 -20.74 41.81 -28.63
CA LYS A 249 -21.16 43.16 -29.00
C LYS A 249 -22.24 43.09 -30.07
#